data_AF-A0A314Y0W1-F1
#
_entry.id   AF-A0A314Y0W1-F1
#
_cell.length_a   1.000
_cell.length_b   1.000
_cell.length_c   1.000
_cell.angle_alpha   90.00
_cell.angle_beta   90.00
_cell.angle_gamma   90.00
#
_symmetry.space_group_name_H-M   'P 1'
#
loop_
_entity.id
_entity.type
_entity.pdbx_description
1 polymer ?
#
loop_
_entity_poly.entity_id
_entity_poly.type
_entity_poly.pdbx_seq_one_letter_code
_entity_poly.pdbx_strand_id
1 'polypeptide(L)'
;MYPKLHRILFLDDDIVVQKDLTGLWKIDMDGKVNGAVETCFGSFHRYAQYMNFSHPLIKEKFNPNACAWAYGMNFFDLDAWRRQNCTAEYHYWQNLNENRSLWKLGTLPPGLITFYSTTKPLDKSWHVLGLGYNPSISMEEIRNAAVVHFNGNMKPWLDIAMSQFRPLWEKHVDYDMEFVQACNFGL
;
A
#
# COMPACT_ATOMS: atom_id res chain seq x y z
N MET A 1 6.79 0.95 -19.54
CA MET A 1 6.54 -0.45 -19.16
C MET A 1 5.25 -1.00 -19.79
N TYR A 2 4.09 -0.32 -19.75
CA TYR A 2 2.83 -0.84 -20.32
C TYR A 2 2.12 0.16 -21.27
N PRO A 3 2.49 0.22 -22.57
CA PRO A 3 2.00 1.26 -23.47
C PRO A 3 0.52 1.11 -23.87
N LYS A 4 -0.03 -0.10 -23.81
CA LYS A 4 -1.41 -0.40 -24.24
C LYS A 4 -2.41 -0.57 -23.09
N LEU A 5 -1.94 -0.57 -21.84
CA LEU A 5 -2.83 -0.70 -20.68
C LEU A 5 -3.33 0.67 -20.24
N HIS A 6 -4.63 0.73 -19.93
CA HIS A 6 -5.31 1.92 -19.43
C HIS A 6 -5.36 1.96 -17.92
N ARG A 7 -5.53 0.81 -17.27
CA ARG A 7 -5.57 0.68 -15.82
C ARG A 7 -4.82 -0.57 -15.37
N ILE A 8 -4.29 -0.55 -14.17
CA ILE A 8 -3.64 -1.70 -13.54
C ILE A 8 -3.95 -1.74 -12.05
N LEU A 9 -4.17 -2.94 -11.53
CA LEU A 9 -4.24 -3.18 -10.09
C LEU A 9 -2.90 -3.75 -9.62
N PHE A 10 -2.31 -3.08 -8.65
CA PHE A 10 -1.14 -3.55 -7.93
C PHE A 10 -1.58 -4.27 -6.65
N LEU A 11 -1.02 -5.44 -6.38
CA LEU A 11 -1.22 -6.23 -5.17
C LEU A 11 0.16 -6.68 -4.68
N ASP A 12 0.44 -6.52 -3.39
CA ASP A 12 1.66 -7.06 -2.77
C ASP A 12 1.57 -8.59 -2.65
N ASP A 13 2.70 -9.24 -2.40
CA ASP A 13 2.85 -10.69 -2.30
C ASP A 13 2.31 -11.28 -0.98
N ASP A 14 2.10 -10.44 0.02
CA ASP A 14 1.70 -10.76 1.39
C ASP A 14 0.26 -10.33 1.69
N ILE A 15 -0.61 -10.44 0.70
CA ILE A 15 -2.04 -10.13 0.78
C ILE A 15 -2.91 -11.37 0.59
N VAL A 16 -4.15 -11.27 1.06
CA VAL A 16 -5.23 -12.24 0.75
C VAL A 16 -6.39 -11.49 0.14
N VAL A 17 -6.82 -11.91 -1.05
CA VAL A 17 -8.05 -11.43 -1.71
C VAL A 17 -9.22 -12.28 -1.21
N GLN A 18 -10.20 -11.63 -0.59
CA GLN A 18 -11.38 -12.27 0.00
C GLN A 18 -12.66 -12.06 -0.82
N LYS A 19 -12.69 -11.06 -1.71
CA LYS A 19 -13.86 -10.68 -2.50
C LYS A 19 -13.48 -10.37 -3.94
N ASP A 20 -14.47 -10.39 -4.83
CA ASP A 20 -14.30 -10.02 -6.23
C ASP A 20 -13.80 -8.57 -6.37
N LEU A 21 -12.75 -8.37 -7.16
CA LEU A 21 -12.09 -7.07 -7.34
C LEU A 21 -12.53 -6.36 -8.62
N THR A 22 -13.42 -6.94 -9.43
CA THR A 22 -13.85 -6.32 -10.71
C THR A 22 -14.58 -5.00 -10.47
N GLY A 23 -15.17 -4.81 -9.28
CA GLY A 23 -15.78 -3.56 -8.86
C GLY A 23 -14.82 -2.35 -8.90
N LEU A 24 -13.51 -2.56 -8.73
CA LEU A 24 -12.51 -1.48 -8.84
C LEU A 24 -12.51 -0.83 -10.21
N TRP A 25 -12.75 -1.59 -11.28
CA TRP A 25 -12.80 -1.05 -12.65
C TRP A 25 -14.01 -0.15 -12.91
N LYS A 26 -15.04 -0.23 -12.05
CA LYS A 26 -16.25 0.60 -12.14
C LYS A 26 -16.11 1.92 -11.38
N ILE A 27 -15.04 2.08 -10.60
CA ILE A 27 -14.76 3.32 -9.87
C ILE A 27 -14.42 4.42 -10.87
N ASP A 28 -15.12 5.55 -10.78
CA ASP A 28 -14.68 6.78 -11.41
C ASP A 28 -13.44 7.28 -10.69
N MET A 29 -12.34 7.47 -11.39
CA MET A 29 -11.08 7.92 -10.79
C MET A 29 -11.02 9.44 -10.64
N ASP A 30 -12.02 10.21 -11.08
CA ASP A 30 -12.04 11.68 -11.06
C ASP A 30 -10.79 12.30 -11.73
N GLY A 31 -10.28 11.63 -12.76
CA GLY A 31 -9.02 11.99 -13.44
C GLY A 31 -7.75 11.81 -12.60
N LYS A 32 -7.83 11.21 -11.41
CA LYS A 32 -6.72 10.90 -10.51
C LYS A 32 -5.92 9.69 -11.01
N VAL A 33 -4.68 9.59 -10.56
CA VAL A 33 -3.71 8.60 -11.03
C VAL A 33 -3.73 7.34 -10.18
N ASN A 34 -3.76 7.49 -8.86
CA ASN A 34 -3.67 6.40 -7.89
C ASN A 34 -4.98 6.29 -7.11
N GLY A 35 -5.53 5.09 -6.98
CA GLY A 35 -6.65 4.77 -6.11
C GLY A 35 -6.11 3.94 -4.95
N ALA A 36 -6.20 4.47 -3.74
CA ALA A 36 -5.69 3.80 -2.55
C ALA A 36 -6.59 4.06 -1.33
N VAL A 37 -6.61 3.12 -0.39
CA VAL A 37 -7.23 3.36 0.92
C VAL A 37 -6.31 4.21 1.77
N GLU A 38 -6.86 5.28 2.32
CA GLU A 38 -6.19 6.17 3.26
C GLU A 38 -5.97 5.51 4.62
N THR A 39 -4.80 5.71 5.21
CA THR A 39 -4.37 5.03 6.45
C THR A 39 -4.29 5.93 7.67
N CYS A 40 -4.50 7.24 7.50
CA CYS A 40 -4.40 8.17 8.61
C CYS A 40 -5.51 8.00 9.65
N PHE A 41 -5.11 8.17 10.91
CA PHE A 41 -6.01 8.21 12.06
C PHE A 41 -5.49 9.25 13.06
N GLY A 42 -6.25 10.31 13.33
CA GLY A 42 -5.75 11.44 14.10
C GLY A 42 -4.46 12.01 13.51
N SER A 43 -3.38 12.03 14.31
CA SER A 43 -2.03 12.45 13.91
C SER A 43 -1.17 11.34 13.28
N PHE A 44 -1.65 10.10 13.25
CA PHE A 44 -0.93 8.95 12.69
C PHE A 44 -1.10 8.87 11.16
N HIS A 45 -0.09 8.29 10.51
CA HIS A 45 0.04 8.13 9.06
C HIS A 45 -0.26 9.42 8.28
N ARG A 46 0.30 10.52 8.76
CA ARG A 46 0.29 11.83 8.08
C ARG A 46 1.59 12.04 7.32
N TYR A 47 1.57 12.89 6.32
CA TYR A 47 2.76 13.22 5.52
C TYR A 47 3.96 13.66 6.38
N ALA A 48 3.70 14.37 7.48
CA ALA A 48 4.73 14.77 8.45
C ALA A 48 5.54 13.60 9.06
N GLN A 49 5.01 12.38 9.05
CA GLN A 49 5.71 11.19 9.55
C GLN A 49 6.64 10.57 8.50
N TYR A 50 6.45 10.89 7.22
CA TYR A 50 7.16 10.28 6.10
C TYR A 50 8.18 11.20 5.45
N MET A 51 8.04 12.51 5.63
CA MET A 51 8.87 13.53 4.98
C MET A 51 9.42 14.54 5.97
N ASN A 52 10.57 15.12 5.64
CA ASN A 52 11.22 16.14 6.43
C ASN A 52 10.63 17.54 6.14
N PHE A 53 9.62 17.93 6.91
CA PHE A 53 8.97 19.25 6.78
C PHE A 53 9.81 20.44 7.28
N SER A 54 10.99 20.19 7.85
CA SER A 54 11.99 21.26 8.07
C SER A 54 12.72 21.64 6.78
N HIS A 55 12.68 20.79 5.74
CA HIS A 55 13.30 21.08 4.46
C HIS A 55 12.39 21.99 3.61
N PRO A 56 12.90 23.13 3.07
CA PRO A 56 12.09 24.08 2.32
C PRO A 56 11.31 23.47 1.15
N LEU A 57 11.96 22.61 0.34
CA LEU A 57 11.33 21.94 -0.81
C LEU A 57 10.09 21.11 -0.42
N ILE A 58 10.10 20.47 0.75
CA ILE A 58 8.94 19.69 1.23
C ILE A 58 7.86 20.64 1.76
N LYS A 59 8.26 21.59 2.60
CA LYS A 59 7.35 22.54 3.26
C LYS A 59 6.57 23.39 2.27
N GLU A 60 7.18 23.78 1.16
CA GLU A 60 6.56 24.63 0.15
C GLU A 60 5.53 23.88 -0.70
N LYS A 61 5.74 22.58 -0.97
CA LYS A 61 4.91 21.81 -1.90
C LYS A 61 3.85 20.92 -1.24
N PHE A 62 4.08 20.47 -0.01
CA PHE A 62 3.22 19.47 0.63
C PHE A 62 2.56 20.01 1.90
N ASN A 63 1.43 19.42 2.26
CA ASN A 63 0.77 19.70 3.55
C ASN A 63 1.18 18.63 4.57
N PRO A 64 1.74 18.99 5.73
CA PRO A 64 2.14 18.02 6.76
C PRO A 64 0.96 17.19 7.28
N ASN A 65 -0.26 17.73 7.23
CA ASN A 65 -1.49 17.10 7.71
C ASN A 65 -2.20 16.26 6.63
N ALA A 66 -1.66 16.20 5.41
CA ALA A 66 -2.21 15.33 4.36
C ALA A 66 -2.22 13.87 4.84
N CYS A 67 -3.31 13.17 4.53
CA CYS A 67 -3.47 11.77 4.86
C CYS A 67 -2.56 10.93 3.96
N ALA A 68 -1.78 10.02 4.55
CA ALA A 68 -1.07 9.02 3.77
C ALA A 68 -1.99 7.85 3.41
N TRP A 69 -1.54 7.08 2.44
CA TRP A 69 -2.04 5.77 2.07
C TRP A 69 -0.86 4.79 2.12
N ALA A 70 -1.07 3.51 1.81
CA ALA A 70 0.01 2.53 1.74
C ALA A 70 0.00 1.77 0.41
N TYR A 71 1.15 1.21 0.07
CA TYR A 71 1.24 0.22 -0.98
C TYR A 71 0.62 -1.12 -0.53
N GLY A 72 0.29 -1.96 -1.52
CA GLY A 72 -0.15 -3.35 -1.35
C GLY A 72 -1.55 -3.63 -1.88
N MET A 73 -2.34 -2.58 -2.08
CA MET A 73 -3.47 -2.62 -3.00
C MET A 73 -3.71 -1.23 -3.56
N ASN A 74 -3.31 -1.03 -4.82
CA ASN A 74 -3.38 0.27 -5.48
C ASN A 74 -3.93 0.12 -6.88
N PHE A 75 -4.93 0.91 -7.22
CA PHE A 75 -5.55 0.93 -8.53
C PHE A 75 -5.05 2.13 -9.32
N PHE A 76 -4.26 1.91 -10.36
CA PHE A 76 -3.65 2.99 -11.14
C PHE A 76 -4.36 3.21 -12.47
N ASP A 77 -4.69 4.47 -12.75
CA ASP A 77 -5.07 4.94 -14.08
C ASP A 77 -3.80 5.34 -14.85
N LEU A 78 -3.43 4.51 -15.83
CA LEU A 78 -2.20 4.65 -16.59
C LEU A 78 -2.29 5.74 -17.66
N ASP A 79 -3.49 6.11 -18.09
CA ASP A 79 -3.67 7.27 -18.97
C ASP A 79 -3.41 8.57 -18.20
N ALA A 80 -3.96 8.69 -16.98
CA ALA A 80 -3.68 9.81 -16.09
C ALA A 80 -2.19 9.87 -15.71
N TRP A 81 -1.58 8.72 -15.39
CA TRP A 81 -0.15 8.61 -15.12
C TRP A 81 0.70 9.21 -16.24
N ARG A 82 0.39 8.87 -17.49
CA ARG A 82 1.10 9.38 -18.68
C ARG A 82 0.87 10.88 -18.86
N ARG A 83 -0.38 11.35 -18.77
CA ARG A 83 -0.72 12.77 -18.91
C ARG A 83 -0.03 13.65 -17.86
N GLN A 84 0.06 13.16 -16.62
CA GLN A 84 0.70 13.87 -15.50
C GLN A 84 2.23 13.67 -15.46
N ASN A 85 2.80 12.89 -16.39
CA ASN A 85 4.22 12.56 -16.44
C ASN A 85 4.78 12.02 -15.10
N CYS A 86 4.00 11.18 -14.40
CA CYS A 86 4.32 10.73 -13.04
C CYS A 86 5.68 10.02 -12.92
N THR A 87 6.12 9.32 -13.97
CA THR A 87 7.44 8.67 -13.99
C THR A 87 8.56 9.71 -13.87
N ALA A 88 8.48 10.83 -14.58
CA ALA A 88 9.48 11.88 -14.50
C ALA A 88 9.46 12.57 -13.13
N GLU A 89 8.27 12.85 -12.59
CA GLU A 89 8.12 13.43 -11.23
C GLU A 89 8.73 12.51 -10.17
N TYR A 90 8.44 11.20 -10.23
CA TYR A 90 9.02 10.21 -9.33
C TYR A 90 10.55 10.22 -9.36
N HIS A 91 11.16 10.20 -10.55
CA HIS A 91 12.62 10.24 -10.69
C HIS A 91 13.23 11.58 -10.25
N TYR A 92 12.55 12.69 -10.54
CA TYR A 92 12.99 14.02 -10.08
C TYR A 92 13.14 14.06 -8.56
N TRP A 93 12.14 13.61 -7.82
CA TRP A 93 12.20 13.59 -6.35
C TRP A 93 13.22 12.59 -5.82
N GLN A 94 13.32 11.41 -6.41
CA GLN A 94 14.33 10.41 -6.03
C GLN A 94 15.74 10.97 -6.15
N ASN A 95 16.05 11.66 -7.25
CA ASN A 95 17.36 12.28 -7.48
C ASN A 95 17.63 13.41 -6.47
N LEU A 96 16.62 14.24 -6.17
CA LEU A 96 16.76 15.27 -5.13
C LEU A 96 16.99 14.71 -3.72
N ASN A 97 16.54 13.49 -3.45
CA ASN A 97 16.71 12.82 -2.17
C ASN A 97 17.92 11.86 -2.13
N GLU A 98 18.89 11.96 -3.05
CA GLU A 98 20.11 11.13 -3.05
C GLU A 98 20.85 11.17 -1.69
N ASN A 99 20.87 12.34 -1.04
CA ASN A 99 21.49 12.54 0.28
C ASN A 99 20.55 12.22 1.47
N ARG A 100 19.33 11.75 1.22
CA ARG A 100 18.31 11.38 2.23
C ARG A 100 17.90 12.54 3.16
N SER A 101 17.91 13.76 2.64
CA SER A 101 17.52 14.97 3.38
C SER A 101 16.01 15.24 3.35
N LEU A 102 15.29 14.77 2.32
CA LEU A 102 13.86 14.97 2.13
C LEU A 102 13.02 13.87 2.82
N TRP A 103 13.48 12.62 2.78
CA TRP A 103 12.98 11.50 3.58
C TRP A 103 14.10 10.48 3.79
N LYS A 104 13.94 9.54 4.73
CA LYS A 104 15.00 8.61 5.11
C LYS A 104 15.11 7.40 4.18
N LEU A 105 14.12 6.51 4.22
CA LEU A 105 14.13 5.23 3.50
C LEU A 105 12.69 4.80 3.20
N GLY A 106 12.56 3.77 2.36
CA GLY A 106 11.28 3.16 1.98
C GLY A 106 10.75 3.66 0.65
N THR A 107 9.84 2.88 0.08
CA THR A 107 9.20 3.14 -1.21
C THR A 107 7.97 4.04 -1.08
N LEU A 108 7.37 4.11 0.11
CA LEU A 108 6.15 4.88 0.34
C LEU A 108 6.34 6.41 0.18
N PRO A 109 7.36 7.06 0.80
CA PRO A 109 7.52 8.51 0.66
C PRO A 109 7.58 9.04 -0.78
N PRO A 110 8.37 8.46 -1.72
CA PRO A 110 8.38 8.95 -3.10
C PRO A 110 7.04 8.70 -3.81
N GLY A 111 6.29 7.64 -3.43
CA GLY A 111 4.92 7.42 -3.90
C GLY A 111 3.95 8.51 -3.43
N LEU A 112 3.94 8.82 -2.13
CA LEU A 112 3.12 9.88 -1.54
C LEU A 112 3.39 11.24 -2.22
N ILE A 113 4.67 11.56 -2.44
CA ILE A 113 5.09 12.78 -3.12
C ILE A 113 4.60 12.80 -4.57
N THR A 114 4.84 11.72 -5.34
CA THR A 114 4.49 11.64 -6.76
C THR A 114 2.99 11.75 -6.98
N PHE A 115 2.18 11.14 -6.10
CA PHE A 115 0.72 11.12 -6.21
C PHE A 115 0.02 12.15 -5.31
N TYR A 116 0.76 13.15 -4.82
CA TYR A 116 0.18 14.19 -3.99
C TYR A 116 -0.90 14.94 -4.78
N SER A 117 -2.09 15.06 -4.18
CA SER A 117 -3.31 15.63 -4.81
C SER A 117 -3.82 14.88 -6.05
N THR A 118 -3.17 13.79 -6.49
CA THR A 118 -3.57 12.93 -7.61
C THR A 118 -3.91 11.50 -7.16
N THR A 119 -4.11 11.30 -5.85
CA THR A 119 -4.67 10.08 -5.27
C THR A 119 -6.17 10.23 -5.04
N LYS A 120 -6.97 9.26 -5.47
CA LYS A 120 -8.38 9.11 -5.11
C LYS A 120 -8.47 8.19 -3.87
N PRO A 121 -9.05 8.67 -2.75
CA PRO A 121 -9.36 7.83 -1.62
C PRO A 121 -10.37 6.74 -2.01
N LEU A 122 -10.03 5.49 -1.76
CA LEU A 122 -10.94 4.36 -1.91
C LEU A 122 -11.67 4.08 -0.59
N ASP A 123 -12.86 3.49 -0.70
CA ASP A 123 -13.60 3.02 0.47
C ASP A 123 -12.76 2.02 1.28
N LYS A 124 -12.84 2.11 2.62
CA LYS A 124 -12.04 1.27 3.52
C LYS A 124 -12.31 -0.22 3.38
N SER A 125 -13.48 -0.61 2.85
CA SER A 125 -13.80 -2.01 2.54
C SER A 125 -12.96 -2.58 1.39
N TRP A 126 -12.19 -1.79 0.65
CA TRP A 126 -11.32 -2.30 -0.40
C TRP A 126 -10.06 -2.96 0.15
N HIS A 127 -9.42 -2.34 1.16
CA HIS A 127 -8.10 -2.75 1.63
C HIS A 127 -7.95 -2.48 3.13
N VAL A 128 -7.72 -3.54 3.89
CA VAL A 128 -7.33 -3.47 5.31
C VAL A 128 -5.90 -3.96 5.45
N LEU A 129 -5.06 -3.18 6.11
CA LEU A 129 -3.65 -3.45 6.30
C LEU A 129 -3.27 -3.35 7.77
N GLY A 130 -2.12 -3.92 8.11
CA GLY A 130 -1.54 -3.96 9.44
C GLY A 130 -1.64 -5.34 10.09
N LEU A 131 -2.07 -6.38 9.37
CA LEU A 131 -2.17 -7.73 9.92
C LEU A 131 -0.80 -8.35 10.26
N GLY A 132 0.31 -7.67 9.95
CA GLY A 132 1.66 -8.05 10.37
C GLY A 132 2.25 -7.20 11.50
N TYR A 133 1.51 -6.26 12.11
CA TYR A 133 1.98 -5.50 13.28
C TYR A 133 0.91 -4.90 14.21
N ASN A 134 -0.37 -4.83 13.81
CA ASN A 134 -1.43 -4.19 14.57
C ASN A 134 -2.47 -5.21 15.07
N PRO A 135 -2.40 -5.64 16.35
CA PRO A 135 -3.33 -6.62 16.90
C PRO A 135 -4.74 -6.06 17.14
N SER A 136 -4.94 -4.74 17.04
CA SER A 136 -6.21 -4.07 17.36
C SER A 136 -7.19 -4.03 16.20
N ILE A 137 -6.81 -4.51 15.00
CA ILE A 137 -7.71 -4.55 13.84
C ILE A 137 -8.83 -5.56 14.13
N SER A 138 -10.07 -5.11 13.97
CA SER A 138 -11.22 -5.95 14.31
C SER A 138 -11.47 -7.03 13.24
N MET A 139 -11.96 -8.19 13.68
CA MET A 139 -12.36 -9.25 12.74
C MET A 139 -13.55 -8.84 11.86
N GLU A 140 -14.34 -7.86 12.28
CA GLU A 140 -15.42 -7.28 11.46
C GLU A 140 -14.86 -6.48 10.28
N GLU A 141 -13.90 -5.58 10.52
CA GLU A 141 -13.21 -4.85 9.45
C GLU A 141 -12.54 -5.81 8.46
N ILE A 142 -11.86 -6.83 8.97
CA ILE A 142 -11.23 -7.89 8.16
C ILE A 142 -12.26 -8.60 7.28
N ARG A 143 -13.41 -9.00 7.84
CA ARG A 143 -14.47 -9.68 7.08
C ARG A 143 -15.10 -8.77 6.02
N ASN A 144 -15.19 -7.49 6.31
CA ASN A 144 -15.76 -6.50 5.40
C ASN A 144 -14.79 -6.09 4.29
N ALA A 145 -13.49 -6.29 4.46
CA ALA A 145 -12.47 -5.97 3.47
C ALA A 145 -12.45 -6.93 2.26
N ALA A 146 -12.19 -6.39 1.07
CA ALA A 146 -11.97 -7.16 -0.15
C ALA A 146 -10.54 -7.73 -0.19
N VAL A 147 -9.56 -6.96 0.27
CA VAL A 147 -8.15 -7.37 0.41
C VAL A 147 -7.68 -7.13 1.84
N VAL A 148 -7.02 -8.12 2.43
CA VAL A 148 -6.32 -7.98 3.71
C VAL A 148 -4.81 -8.13 3.50
N HIS A 149 -4.03 -7.34 4.22
CA HIS A 149 -2.60 -7.20 3.96
C HIS A 149 -1.79 -7.44 5.24
N PHE A 150 -0.85 -8.39 5.18
CA PHE A 150 0.05 -8.78 6.26
C PHE A 150 1.36 -7.96 6.24
N ASN A 151 1.28 -6.67 5.88
CA ASN A 151 2.41 -5.77 5.99
C ASN A 151 2.88 -5.66 7.45
N GLY A 152 4.19 -5.50 7.61
CA GLY A 152 4.88 -5.60 8.89
C GLY A 152 5.75 -6.84 9.00
N ASN A 153 6.29 -7.06 10.20
CA ASN A 153 7.30 -8.09 10.42
C ASN A 153 6.69 -9.43 10.87
N MET A 154 5.49 -9.42 11.46
CA MET A 154 4.81 -10.62 11.98
C MET A 154 4.07 -11.34 10.86
N LYS A 155 4.81 -11.81 9.84
CA LYS A 155 4.25 -12.50 8.67
C LYS A 155 3.58 -13.82 9.08
N PRO A 156 2.49 -14.22 8.40
CA PRO A 156 1.70 -15.39 8.81
C PRO A 156 2.47 -16.72 8.69
N TRP A 157 3.49 -16.78 7.83
CA TRP A 157 4.38 -17.93 7.67
C TRP A 157 5.57 -17.95 8.65
N LEU A 158 5.65 -17.02 9.61
CA LEU A 158 6.69 -17.00 10.64
C LEU A 158 6.10 -17.37 12.01
N ASP A 159 6.93 -17.88 12.91
CA ASP A 159 6.51 -18.24 14.28
C ASP A 159 6.07 -17.04 15.12
N ILE A 160 6.55 -15.85 14.76
CA ILE A 160 6.15 -14.58 15.38
C ILE A 160 4.83 -14.04 14.83
N ALA A 161 4.11 -14.79 13.99
CA ALA A 161 2.81 -14.37 13.46
C ALA A 161 1.81 -14.08 14.58
N MET A 162 0.92 -13.10 14.34
CA MET A 162 -0.24 -12.93 15.21
C MET A 162 -1.23 -14.09 14.99
N SER A 163 -1.36 -14.95 16.00
CA SER A 163 -2.17 -16.18 15.94
C SER A 163 -3.62 -15.95 15.49
N GLN A 164 -4.21 -14.82 15.88
CA GLN A 164 -5.57 -14.43 15.51
C GLN A 164 -5.78 -14.17 14.01
N PHE A 165 -4.73 -13.76 13.28
CA PHE A 165 -4.82 -13.46 11.83
C PHE A 165 -4.26 -14.58 10.96
N ARG A 166 -3.44 -15.46 11.52
CA ARG A 166 -2.80 -16.59 10.80
C ARG A 166 -3.78 -17.44 9.97
N PRO A 167 -4.98 -17.81 10.47
CA PRO A 167 -5.91 -18.66 9.73
C PRO A 167 -6.40 -18.06 8.40
N LEU A 168 -6.32 -16.74 8.23
CA LEU A 168 -6.68 -16.06 6.99
C LEU A 168 -5.72 -16.41 5.84
N TRP A 169 -4.45 -16.71 6.15
CA TRP A 169 -3.43 -17.11 5.20
C TRP A 169 -3.35 -18.63 5.04
N GLU A 170 -3.30 -19.37 6.15
CA GLU A 170 -3.04 -20.83 6.16
C GLU A 170 -4.06 -21.62 5.34
N LYS A 171 -5.30 -21.17 5.26
CA LYS A 171 -6.33 -21.79 4.41
C LYS A 171 -6.01 -21.81 2.91
N HIS A 172 -5.02 -21.02 2.48
CA HIS A 172 -4.55 -20.94 1.09
C HIS A 172 -3.20 -21.62 0.88
N VAL A 173 -2.57 -22.15 1.94
CA VAL A 173 -1.30 -22.84 1.86
C VAL A 173 -1.55 -24.31 1.55
N ASP A 174 -0.94 -24.80 0.48
CA ASP A 174 -0.90 -26.22 0.18
C ASP A 174 0.23 -26.89 0.97
N TYR A 175 -0.11 -27.47 2.12
CA TYR A 175 0.83 -28.15 3.00
C TYR A 175 1.31 -29.50 2.46
N ASP A 176 0.68 -30.00 1.40
CA ASP A 176 1.15 -31.21 0.69
C ASP A 176 2.20 -30.86 -0.38
N MET A 177 2.41 -29.56 -0.68
CA MET A 177 3.41 -29.11 -1.64
C MET A 177 4.83 -29.38 -1.12
N GLU A 178 5.64 -30.08 -1.93
CA GLU A 178 7.01 -30.48 -1.60
C GLU A 178 7.89 -29.32 -1.08
N PHE A 179 7.80 -28.15 -1.72
CA PHE A 179 8.58 -26.97 -1.31
C PHE A 179 8.15 -26.43 0.07
N VAL A 180 6.85 -26.48 0.40
CA VAL A 180 6.33 -26.03 1.70
C VAL A 180 6.81 -26.99 2.80
N GLN A 181 6.74 -28.30 2.55
CA GLN A 181 7.24 -29.32 3.47
C GLN A 181 8.75 -29.19 3.69
N ALA A 182 9.52 -28.95 2.63
CA ALA A 182 10.97 -28.76 2.72
C ALA A 182 11.38 -27.50 3.52
N CYS A 183 10.54 -26.46 3.55
CA CYS A 183 10.75 -25.26 4.35
C CYS A 183 10.29 -25.41 5.80
N ASN A 184 9.53 -26.46 6.12
CA ASN A 184 9.03 -26.72 7.46
C ASN A 184 10.13 -27.41 8.29
N PHE A 185 11.16 -26.66 8.67
CA PHE A 185 12.27 -27.12 9.51
C PHE A 185 11.78 -27.37 10.95
N GLY A 186 10.97 -28.40 11.16
CA GLY A 186 10.33 -28.63 12.46
C GLY A 186 9.44 -29.87 12.57
N LEU A 187 9.71 -30.94 11.80
CA LEU A 187 9.29 -32.30 12.15
C LEU A 187 10.43 -33.05 12.82
#